data_AF-A0A6A1WNN3-F1
#
_entry.id   AF-A0A6A1WNN3-F1
#
_cell.length_a   1.000
_cell.length_b   1.000
_cell.length_c   1.000
_cell.angle_alpha   90.00
_cell.angle_beta   90.00
_cell.angle_gamma   90.00
#
_symmetry.space_group_name_H-M   'P 1'
#
loop_
_entity.id
_entity.type
_entity.pdbx_description
1 polymer ?
#
loop_
_entity_poly.entity_id
_entity_poly.type
_entity_poly.pdbx_seq_one_letter_code
_entity_poly.pdbx_strand_id
1 'polypeptide(L)'
;MERENGVTLVDESSVIEEKNQEESTGDLNKEVESCLKTAYTEANFGRRFFSCVNHKFGRSCGFFMWFDPPMCIHGRRVLSRIRERHERTRVEIEIESHLKTKEDEYAKRIATMEEEYGKRTARMEEEYAKCSAMIEHNMARLRLELVSTKYSHNDEKKFYRRMLTFSWVLIVLLLLPSMYVTKKEVGVSLPLAP
;
A
#
# COMPACT_ATOMS: atom_id res chain seq x y z
N MET A 1 -10.26 -23.13 10.62
CA MET A 1 -11.68 -23.13 10.19
C MET A 1 -12.50 -23.40 11.44
N GLU A 2 -12.61 -22.37 12.27
CA GLU A 2 -13.15 -22.47 13.63
C GLU A 2 -14.67 -22.27 13.59
N ARG A 3 -15.37 -23.11 14.38
CA ARG A 3 -16.81 -23.14 14.49
C ARG A 3 -17.25 -22.02 15.45
N GLU A 4 -17.99 -21.06 14.94
CA GLU A 4 -18.73 -20.12 15.78
C GLU A 4 -20.07 -20.77 16.18
N ASN A 5 -20.18 -21.05 17.48
CA ASN A 5 -21.43 -21.45 18.12
C ASN A 5 -22.36 -20.23 18.17
N GLY A 6 -23.21 -20.09 17.16
CA GLY A 6 -24.34 -19.16 17.20
C GLY A 6 -25.35 -19.61 18.25
N VAL A 7 -25.29 -19.01 19.43
CA VAL A 7 -26.40 -19.03 20.39
C VAL A 7 -27.49 -18.16 19.78
N THR A 8 -28.42 -18.79 19.07
CA THR A 8 -29.68 -18.15 18.66
C THR A 8 -30.49 -17.86 19.92
N LEU A 9 -30.36 -16.64 20.43
CA LEU A 9 -31.31 -16.06 21.37
C LEU A 9 -32.64 -15.95 20.62
N VAL A 10 -33.48 -16.97 20.75
CA VAL A 10 -34.87 -16.91 20.31
C VAL A 10 -35.53 -15.85 21.18
N ASP A 11 -35.76 -14.69 20.58
CA ASP A 11 -36.60 -13.62 21.10
C ASP A 11 -38.03 -14.16 21.23
N GLU A 12 -38.32 -14.79 22.38
CA GLU A 12 -39.66 -15.27 22.73
C GLU A 12 -40.44 -14.10 23.34
N SER A 13 -40.54 -13.01 22.57
CA SER A 13 -41.34 -11.82 22.83
C SER A 13 -42.81 -12.08 22.49
N SER A 14 -43.42 -13.08 23.14
CA SER A 14 -44.88 -13.17 23.21
C SER A 14 -45.36 -12.23 24.30
N VAL A 15 -45.91 -11.09 23.87
CA VAL A 15 -46.62 -10.09 24.66
C VAL A 15 -47.63 -10.78 25.58
N ILE A 16 -47.31 -10.88 26.87
CA ILE A 16 -48.32 -11.16 27.90
C ILE A 16 -48.95 -9.80 28.20
N GLU A 17 -50.08 -9.51 27.54
CA GLU A 17 -50.95 -8.39 27.93
C GLU A 17 -51.31 -8.54 29.42
N GLU A 18 -51.02 -7.51 30.22
CA GLU A 18 -51.55 -7.37 31.57
C GLU A 18 -53.07 -7.24 31.51
N LYS A 19 -53.77 -8.38 31.53
CA LYS A 19 -55.18 -8.39 31.90
C LYS A 19 -55.27 -8.36 33.41
N ASN A 20 -55.66 -7.20 33.95
CA ASN A 20 -56.22 -7.08 35.30
C ASN A 20 -57.36 -8.08 35.40
N GLN A 21 -57.24 -9.09 36.26
CA GLN A 21 -58.34 -9.99 36.52
C GLN A 21 -58.46 -10.32 37.99
N GLU A 22 -59.68 -10.04 38.44
CA GLU A 22 -60.24 -10.17 39.77
C GLU A 22 -60.02 -11.57 40.34
N GLU A 23 -59.94 -11.59 41.66
CA GLU A 23 -59.95 -12.74 42.54
C GLU A 23 -61.20 -13.60 42.30
N SER A 24 -61.15 -14.53 41.33
CA SER A 24 -62.18 -15.55 41.16
C SER A 24 -61.78 -16.82 41.90
N THR A 25 -62.36 -16.99 43.08
CA THR A 25 -62.51 -18.28 43.75
C THR A 25 -63.48 -19.12 42.92
N GLY A 26 -62.94 -20.05 42.12
CA GLY A 26 -63.71 -20.92 41.24
C GLY A 26 -63.10 -22.32 41.21
N ASP A 27 -63.78 -23.24 41.88
CA ASP A 27 -63.49 -24.67 42.01
C ASP A 27 -63.40 -25.37 40.63
N LEU A 28 -62.23 -25.90 40.27
CA LEU A 28 -62.09 -26.95 39.26
C LEU A 28 -60.77 -27.72 39.45
N ASN A 29 -60.86 -28.89 40.10
CA ASN A 29 -59.82 -29.90 40.17
C ASN A 29 -59.53 -30.52 38.77
N LYS A 30 -58.83 -29.77 37.91
CA LYS A 30 -57.91 -30.37 36.93
C LYS A 30 -56.51 -30.09 37.44
N GLU A 31 -55.74 -31.13 37.73
CA GLU A 31 -54.29 -31.03 37.93
C GLU A 31 -53.67 -30.58 36.60
N VAL A 32 -53.72 -29.26 36.35
CA VAL A 32 -53.08 -28.66 35.18
C VAL A 32 -51.60 -28.60 35.47
N GLU A 33 -50.84 -29.45 34.78
CA GLU A 33 -49.39 -29.39 34.81
C GLU A 33 -48.93 -27.98 34.42
N SER A 34 -48.10 -27.36 35.27
CA SER A 34 -47.58 -26.02 35.08
C SER A 34 -46.06 -26.03 35.09
N CYS A 35 -45.48 -25.10 34.33
CA CYS A 35 -44.03 -24.93 34.24
C CYS A 35 -43.61 -23.57 34.81
N LEU A 36 -42.52 -23.56 35.57
CA LEU A 36 -41.90 -22.35 36.08
C LEU A 36 -41.05 -21.70 34.98
N LYS A 37 -41.31 -20.43 34.68
CA LYS A 37 -40.60 -19.63 33.66
C LYS A 37 -40.11 -18.32 34.27
N THR A 38 -39.20 -17.66 33.57
CA THR A 38 -38.68 -16.33 33.92
C THR A 38 -39.18 -15.31 32.91
N ALA A 39 -39.72 -14.18 33.38
CA ALA A 39 -40.13 -13.08 32.53
C ALA A 39 -38.92 -12.24 32.09
N TYR A 40 -38.92 -11.80 30.84
CA TYR A 40 -37.89 -10.93 30.25
C TYR A 40 -38.43 -9.55 29.83
N THR A 41 -39.66 -9.22 30.25
CA THR A 41 -40.24 -7.89 30.01
C THR A 41 -39.58 -6.85 30.91
N GLU A 42 -39.53 -5.59 30.47
CA GLU A 42 -38.85 -4.53 31.23
C GLU A 42 -39.35 -4.39 32.68
N ALA A 43 -40.66 -4.52 32.90
CA ALA A 43 -41.27 -4.37 34.22
C ALA A 43 -41.05 -5.58 35.15
N ASN A 44 -40.84 -6.78 34.59
CA ASN A 44 -40.79 -8.04 35.33
C ASN A 44 -39.52 -8.86 35.02
N PHE A 45 -38.47 -8.23 34.51
CA PHE A 45 -37.27 -8.94 34.08
C PHE A 45 -36.65 -9.72 35.24
N GLY A 46 -36.40 -11.01 35.02
CA GLY A 46 -35.87 -11.93 36.01
C GLY A 46 -36.92 -12.49 36.99
N ARG A 47 -38.17 -12.00 36.96
CA ARG A 47 -39.24 -12.47 37.85
C ARG A 47 -39.85 -13.76 37.33
N ARG A 48 -40.03 -14.76 38.19
CA ARG A 48 -40.57 -16.06 37.77
C ARG A 48 -42.07 -16.17 37.91
N PHE A 49 -42.70 -16.93 37.02
CA PHE A 49 -44.12 -17.24 37.00
C PHE A 49 -44.37 -18.67 36.57
N PHE A 50 -45.45 -19.27 37.05
CA PHE A 50 -46.01 -20.50 36.52
C PHE A 50 -46.90 -20.21 35.34
N SER A 51 -46.82 -21.06 34.32
CA SER A 51 -47.74 -21.04 33.18
C SER A 51 -48.10 -22.44 32.73
N CYS A 52 -49.25 -22.57 32.06
CA CYS A 52 -49.65 -23.83 31.43
C CYS A 52 -48.53 -24.42 30.55
N VAL A 53 -48.23 -25.71 30.70
CA VAL A 53 -47.25 -26.42 29.84
C VAL A 53 -47.60 -26.31 28.35
N ASN A 54 -48.89 -26.31 28.03
CA ASN A 54 -49.38 -26.23 26.65
C ASN A 54 -49.40 -24.82 26.05
N HIS A 55 -48.89 -23.81 26.78
CA HIS A 55 -48.89 -22.42 26.31
C HIS A 55 -48.16 -22.22 24.99
N LYS A 56 -47.01 -22.88 24.79
CA LYS A 56 -46.21 -22.77 23.57
C LYS A 56 -46.87 -23.40 22.33
N PHE A 57 -47.86 -24.27 22.52
CA PHE A 57 -48.54 -25.00 21.44
C PHE A 57 -49.87 -24.35 21.04
N GLY A 58 -50.16 -23.13 21.50
CA GLY A 58 -51.42 -22.43 21.22
C GLY A 58 -52.65 -23.08 21.86
N ARG A 59 -52.46 -24.08 22.73
CA ARG A 59 -53.50 -24.82 23.47
C ARG A 59 -53.44 -24.51 24.97
N SER A 60 -53.16 -23.25 25.29
CA SER A 60 -53.02 -22.81 26.67
C SER A 60 -54.39 -22.74 27.34
N CYS A 61 -54.52 -23.24 28.56
CA CYS A 61 -55.71 -23.01 29.37
C CYS A 61 -55.76 -21.60 30.00
N GLY A 62 -54.82 -20.71 29.65
CA GLY A 62 -54.71 -19.37 30.23
C GLY A 62 -54.13 -19.32 31.65
N PHE A 63 -53.77 -20.47 32.26
CA PHE A 63 -53.20 -20.50 33.60
C PHE A 63 -51.89 -19.70 33.67
N PHE A 64 -51.86 -18.75 34.60
CA PHE A 64 -50.73 -17.87 34.90
C PHE A 64 -50.72 -17.53 36.40
N MET A 65 -49.55 -17.61 37.04
CA MET A 65 -49.39 -17.21 38.44
C MET A 65 -47.96 -16.77 38.72
N TRP A 66 -47.76 -15.61 39.35
CA TRP A 66 -46.43 -15.17 39.75
C TRP A 66 -45.85 -16.06 40.87
N PHE A 67 -44.61 -16.53 40.69
CA PHE A 67 -43.86 -17.26 41.73
C PHE A 67 -43.15 -16.27 42.66
N ASP A 68 -42.42 -15.33 42.08
CA ASP A 68 -41.74 -14.29 42.84
C ASP A 68 -42.70 -13.10 43.09
N PRO A 69 -42.62 -12.42 44.24
CA PRO A 69 -43.39 -11.20 44.49
C PRO A 69 -42.99 -10.08 43.50
N PRO A 70 -43.81 -9.02 43.35
CA PRO A 70 -43.45 -7.89 42.50
C PRO A 70 -42.12 -7.29 42.98
N MET A 71 -41.26 -6.95 42.02
CA MET A 71 -39.97 -6.32 42.33
C MET A 71 -40.20 -5.00 43.08
N CYS A 72 -39.34 -4.68 44.05
CA CYS A 72 -39.43 -3.38 44.72
C CYS A 72 -38.99 -2.25 43.77
N ILE A 73 -39.40 -1.01 44.08
CA ILE A 73 -39.05 0.18 43.28
C ILE A 73 -37.54 0.34 43.14
N HIS A 74 -36.78 0.03 44.21
CA HIS A 74 -35.33 0.10 44.18
C HIS A 74 -34.73 -0.92 43.20
N GLY A 75 -35.20 -2.18 43.24
CA GLY A 75 -34.75 -3.22 42.32
C GLY A 75 -35.00 -2.86 40.87
N ARG A 76 -36.19 -2.36 40.54
CA ARG A 76 -36.51 -1.90 39.17
C ARG A 76 -35.55 -0.80 38.71
N ARG A 77 -35.33 0.21 39.56
CA ARG A 77 -34.42 1.32 39.26
C ARG A 77 -32.98 0.85 39.01
N VAL A 78 -32.48 -0.08 39.82
CA VAL A 78 -31.13 -0.65 39.66
C VAL A 78 -31.03 -1.42 38.34
N LEU A 79 -32.02 -2.26 38.04
CA LEU A 79 -32.03 -3.05 36.82
C LEU A 79 -32.10 -2.19 35.55
N SER A 80 -32.93 -1.14 35.54
CA SER A 80 -32.97 -0.16 34.44
C SER A 80 -31.59 0.46 34.21
N ARG A 81 -30.90 0.89 35.28
CA ARG A 81 -29.55 1.49 35.18
C ARG A 81 -28.51 0.50 34.67
N ILE A 82 -28.60 -0.77 35.07
CA ILE A 82 -27.68 -1.81 34.58
C ILE A 82 -27.88 -2.03 33.07
N ARG A 83 -29.13 -2.09 32.60
CA ARG A 83 -29.45 -2.24 31.18
C ARG A 83 -28.98 -1.06 30.35
N GLU A 84 -29.25 0.17 30.82
CA GLU A 84 -28.77 1.39 30.16
C GLU A 84 -27.24 1.40 30.04
N ARG A 85 -26.53 1.02 31.11
CA ARG A 85 -25.07 0.90 31.07
C ARG A 85 -24.61 -0.17 30.09
N HIS A 86 -25.23 -1.34 30.10
CA HIS A 86 -24.88 -2.43 29.18
C HIS A 86 -25.09 -2.04 27.72
N GLU A 87 -26.20 -1.37 27.42
CA GLU A 87 -26.50 -0.82 26.10
C GLU A 87 -25.43 0.17 25.66
N ARG A 88 -25.12 1.15 26.52
CA ARG A 88 -24.10 2.15 26.24
C ARG A 88 -22.73 1.52 25.98
N THR A 89 -22.31 0.60 26.84
CA THR A 89 -21.02 -0.12 26.67
C THR A 89 -21.01 -0.95 25.39
N ARG A 90 -22.13 -1.57 25.00
CA ARG A 90 -22.20 -2.29 23.73
C ARG A 90 -21.98 -1.36 22.54
N VAL A 91 -22.64 -0.20 22.54
CA VAL A 91 -22.47 0.82 21.48
C VAL A 91 -21.04 1.36 21.45
N GLU A 92 -20.43 1.62 22.61
CA GLU A 92 -19.03 2.06 22.69
C GLU A 92 -18.07 1.04 22.06
N ILE A 93 -18.24 -0.25 22.37
CA ILE A 93 -17.43 -1.34 21.78
C ILE A 93 -17.63 -1.41 20.26
N GLU A 94 -18.87 -1.28 19.78
CA GLU A 94 -19.18 -1.29 18.35
C GLU A 94 -18.50 -0.12 17.62
N ILE A 95 -18.61 1.10 18.17
CA ILE A 95 -17.93 2.29 17.64
C ILE A 95 -16.41 2.08 17.61
N GLU A 96 -15.82 1.60 18.70
CA GLU A 96 -14.37 1.33 18.78
C GLU A 96 -13.93 0.31 17.73
N SER A 97 -14.71 -0.76 17.53
CA SER A 97 -14.42 -1.77 16.51
C SER A 97 -14.45 -1.20 15.09
N HIS A 98 -15.40 -0.31 14.80
CA HIS A 98 -15.50 0.37 13.52
C HIS A 98 -14.36 1.35 13.29
N LEU A 99 -13.97 2.11 14.33
CA LEU A 99 -12.82 3.01 14.27
C LEU A 99 -11.53 2.26 13.99
N LYS A 100 -11.28 1.16 14.71
CA LYS A 100 -10.10 0.31 14.47
C LYS A 100 -10.06 -0.25 13.06
N THR A 101 -11.19 -0.71 12.54
CA THR A 101 -11.29 -1.19 11.16
C THR A 101 -10.94 -0.09 10.15
N LYS A 102 -11.36 1.15 10.42
CA LYS A 102 -11.02 2.31 9.59
C LYS A 102 -9.55 2.66 9.68
N GLU A 103 -8.97 2.65 10.88
CA GLU A 103 -7.53 2.85 11.08
C GLU A 103 -6.71 1.83 10.28
N ASP A 104 -7.07 0.54 10.32
CA ASP A 104 -6.43 -0.50 9.53
C ASP A 104 -6.58 -0.26 8.01
N GLU A 105 -7.75 0.23 7.58
CA GLU A 105 -8.00 0.60 6.18
C GLU A 105 -7.11 1.77 5.73
N TYR A 106 -6.93 2.79 6.58
CA TYR A 106 -6.02 3.91 6.31
C TYR A 106 -4.56 3.48 6.31
N ALA A 107 -4.13 2.64 7.27
CA ALA A 107 -2.78 2.10 7.34
C ALA A 107 -2.43 1.31 6.07
N LYS A 108 -3.36 0.47 5.58
CA LYS A 108 -3.18 -0.24 4.29
C LYS A 108 -3.02 0.72 3.13
N ARG A 109 -3.86 1.76 3.02
CA ARG A 109 -3.73 2.78 1.96
C ARG A 109 -2.38 3.48 2.01
N ILE A 110 -1.91 3.87 3.19
CA ILE A 110 -0.61 4.52 3.36
C ILE A 110 0.51 3.60 2.90
N ALA A 111 0.53 2.34 3.35
CA ALA A 111 1.53 1.36 2.93
C ALA A 111 1.56 1.15 1.40
N THR A 112 0.38 1.05 0.76
CA THR A 112 0.33 0.92 -0.71
C THR A 112 0.85 2.14 -1.44
N MET A 113 0.56 3.34 -0.93
CA MET A 113 1.06 4.58 -1.52
C MET A 113 2.59 4.65 -1.38
N GLU A 114 3.13 4.36 -0.20
CA GLU A 114 4.58 4.33 0.05
C GLU A 114 5.29 3.32 -0.86
N GLU A 115 4.72 2.14 -1.05
CA GLU A 115 5.25 1.13 -1.98
C GLU A 115 5.28 1.65 -3.42
N GLU A 116 4.17 2.22 -3.90
CA GLU A 116 4.08 2.76 -5.26
C GLU A 116 5.01 3.97 -5.48
N TYR A 117 5.16 4.84 -4.48
CA TYR A 117 6.14 5.91 -4.49
C TYR A 117 7.57 5.35 -4.58
N GLY A 118 7.91 4.35 -3.76
CA GLY A 118 9.20 3.68 -3.79
C GLY A 118 9.51 3.02 -5.15
N LYS A 119 8.52 2.39 -5.78
CA LYS A 119 8.67 1.84 -7.15
C LYS A 119 8.92 2.94 -8.18
N ARG A 120 8.20 4.06 -8.07
CA ARG A 120 8.32 5.18 -9.01
C ARG A 120 9.68 5.87 -8.88
N THR A 121 10.17 6.06 -7.66
CA THR A 121 11.51 6.63 -7.43
C THR A 121 12.59 5.70 -7.96
N ALA A 122 12.54 4.39 -7.66
CA ALA A 122 13.50 3.42 -8.19
C ALA A 122 13.51 3.37 -9.73
N ARG A 123 12.33 3.40 -10.37
CA ARG A 123 12.23 3.46 -11.84
C ARG A 123 12.89 4.73 -12.39
N MET A 124 12.65 5.87 -11.77
CA MET A 124 13.25 7.14 -12.19
C MET A 124 14.77 7.15 -12.04
N GLU A 125 15.29 6.60 -10.94
CA GLU A 125 16.73 6.43 -10.70
C GLU A 125 17.37 5.49 -11.75
N GLU A 126 16.70 4.39 -12.10
CA GLU A 126 17.16 3.47 -13.13
C GLU A 126 17.24 4.14 -14.51
N GLU A 127 16.20 4.88 -14.89
CA GLU A 127 16.17 5.63 -16.15
C GLU A 127 17.25 6.74 -16.19
N TYR A 128 17.46 7.43 -15.07
CA TYR A 128 18.54 8.41 -14.95
C TYR A 128 19.92 7.75 -15.10
N ALA A 129 20.14 6.60 -14.45
CA ALA A 129 21.38 5.84 -14.57
C ALA A 129 21.64 5.38 -16.02
N LYS A 130 20.61 4.90 -16.73
CA LYS A 130 20.70 4.55 -18.16
C LYS A 130 21.10 5.75 -19.02
N CYS A 131 20.45 6.89 -18.81
CA CYS A 131 20.75 8.11 -19.54
C CYS A 131 22.19 8.59 -19.27
N SER A 132 22.63 8.56 -18.01
CA SER A 132 23.99 8.91 -17.61
C SER A 132 25.03 8.01 -18.29
N ALA A 133 24.84 6.69 -18.22
CA ALA A 133 25.74 5.72 -18.85
C ALA A 133 25.82 5.90 -20.38
N MET A 134 24.68 6.20 -21.02
CA MET A 134 24.64 6.48 -22.45
C MET A 134 25.42 7.75 -22.81
N ILE A 135 25.26 8.82 -22.02
CA ILE A 135 26.00 10.07 -22.20
C ILE A 135 27.50 9.82 -22.03
N GLU A 136 27.92 9.08 -21.00
CA GLU A 136 29.32 8.72 -20.78
C GLU A 136 29.91 7.91 -21.93
N HIS A 137 29.19 6.89 -22.39
CA HIS A 137 29.59 6.08 -23.55
C HIS A 137 29.76 6.94 -24.81
N ASN A 138 28.80 7.82 -25.10
CA ASN A 138 28.87 8.71 -26.25
C ASN A 138 30.04 9.69 -26.13
N MET A 139 30.28 10.25 -24.95
CA MET A 139 31.43 11.10 -24.68
C MET A 139 32.77 10.35 -24.87
N ALA A 140 32.86 9.10 -24.42
CA ALA A 140 34.05 8.27 -24.61
C ALA A 140 34.30 7.98 -26.10
N ARG A 141 33.24 7.63 -26.85
CA ARG A 141 33.33 7.42 -28.31
C ARG A 141 33.82 8.65 -29.05
N LEU A 142 33.21 9.81 -28.78
CA LEU A 142 33.60 11.08 -29.40
C LEU A 142 35.06 11.46 -29.08
N ARG A 143 35.53 11.19 -27.86
CA ARG A 143 36.95 11.41 -27.50
C ARG A 143 37.89 10.55 -28.34
N LEU A 144 37.56 9.28 -28.55
CA LEU A 144 38.37 8.37 -29.38
C LEU A 144 38.40 8.82 -30.84
N GLU A 145 37.25 9.19 -31.41
CA GLU A 145 37.15 9.71 -32.78
C GLU A 145 38.00 10.98 -32.96
N LEU A 146 37.97 11.88 -31.97
CA LEU A 146 38.75 13.12 -31.98
C LEU A 146 40.26 12.86 -31.91
N VAL A 147 40.69 11.87 -31.12
CA VAL A 147 42.11 11.44 -31.08
C VAL A 147 42.53 10.79 -32.40
N SER A 148 41.69 9.91 -32.96
CA SER A 148 41.96 9.23 -34.23
C SER A 148 42.08 10.22 -35.40
N THR A 149 41.14 11.16 -35.51
CA THR A 149 41.19 12.23 -36.53
C THR A 149 42.40 13.14 -36.35
N LYS A 150 42.74 13.53 -35.10
CA LYS A 150 43.98 14.28 -34.82
C LYS A 150 45.22 13.50 -35.26
N TYR A 151 45.25 12.20 -34.99
CA TYR A 151 46.36 11.34 -35.39
C TYR A 151 46.50 11.28 -36.90
N SER A 152 45.41 10.99 -37.63
CA SER A 152 45.40 10.94 -39.10
C SER A 152 45.86 12.26 -39.72
N HIS A 153 45.30 13.39 -39.28
CA HIS A 153 45.67 14.70 -39.81
C HIS A 153 47.13 15.08 -39.48
N ASN A 154 47.67 14.65 -38.34
CA ASN A 154 49.08 14.85 -38.01
C ASN A 154 49.99 13.95 -38.85
N ASP A 155 49.58 12.72 -39.13
CA ASP A 155 50.32 11.79 -39.97
C ASP A 155 50.38 12.26 -41.42
N GLU A 156 49.25 12.72 -41.98
CA GLU A 156 49.20 13.39 -43.29
C GLU A 156 50.16 14.59 -43.33
N LYS A 157 50.12 15.47 -42.32
CA LYS A 157 51.05 16.61 -42.21
C LYS A 157 52.51 16.17 -42.19
N LYS A 158 52.85 15.08 -41.49
CA LYS A 158 54.20 14.51 -41.47
C LYS A 158 54.58 13.95 -42.85
N PHE A 159 53.65 13.28 -43.53
CA PHE A 159 53.84 12.75 -44.87
C PHE A 159 54.15 13.87 -45.88
N TYR A 160 53.33 14.92 -45.94
CA TYR A 160 53.56 16.06 -46.82
C TYR A 160 54.89 16.77 -46.53
N ARG A 161 55.24 16.93 -45.25
CA ARG A 161 56.54 17.51 -44.87
C ARG A 161 57.72 16.68 -45.38
N ARG A 162 57.66 15.35 -45.22
CA ARG A 162 58.70 14.43 -45.74
C ARG A 162 58.81 14.53 -47.26
N MET A 163 57.69 14.53 -47.97
CA MET A 163 57.67 14.69 -49.43
C MET A 163 58.29 16.01 -49.90
N LEU A 164 57.93 17.13 -49.26
CA LEU A 164 58.52 18.45 -49.52
C LEU A 164 60.03 18.45 -49.27
N THR A 165 60.50 17.83 -48.18
CA THR A 165 61.93 17.73 -47.90
C THR A 165 62.68 16.89 -48.94
N PHE A 166 62.13 15.75 -49.37
CA PHE A 166 62.77 14.92 -50.40
C PHE A 166 62.81 15.64 -51.76
N SER A 167 61.72 16.31 -52.14
CA SER A 167 61.65 17.13 -53.36
C SER A 167 62.71 18.24 -53.34
N TRP A 168 62.83 18.97 -52.22
CA TRP A 168 63.85 20.01 -52.06
C TRP A 168 65.28 19.47 -52.17
N VAL A 169 65.58 18.34 -51.53
CA VAL A 169 66.89 17.67 -51.63
C VAL A 169 67.18 17.25 -53.08
N LEU A 170 66.21 16.68 -53.78
CA LEU A 170 66.35 16.29 -55.18
C LEU A 170 66.66 17.49 -56.08
N ILE A 171 65.97 18.61 -55.88
CA ILE A 171 66.23 19.87 -56.60
C ILE A 171 67.68 20.34 -56.37
N VAL A 172 68.15 20.35 -55.13
CA VAL A 172 69.54 20.73 -54.81
C VAL A 172 70.54 19.80 -55.50
N LEU A 173 70.33 18.48 -55.43
CA LEU A 173 71.21 17.50 -56.09
C LEU A 173 71.26 17.67 -57.60
N LEU A 174 70.14 18.00 -58.26
CA LEU A 174 70.09 18.27 -59.69
C LEU A 174 70.81 19.58 -60.08
N LEU A 175 70.83 20.57 -59.18
CA LEU A 175 71.50 21.86 -59.41
C LEU A 175 73.01 21.82 -59.09
N LEU A 176 73.49 20.88 -58.27
CA LEU A 176 74.91 20.75 -57.91
C LEU A 176 75.85 20.50 -59.11
N PRO A 177 75.55 19.60 -60.07
CA PRO A 177 76.38 19.41 -61.27
C PRO A 177 76.48 20.66 -62.15
N SER A 178 75.39 21.42 -62.29
CA SER A 178 75.37 22.69 -63.04
C SER A 178 76.30 23.75 -62.41
N MET A 179 76.33 23.83 -61.08
CA MET A 179 77.21 24.74 -60.35
C MET A 179 78.67 24.25 -60.29
N TYR A 180 78.91 22.94 -60.35
CA TYR A 180 80.26 22.36 -60.35
C TYR A 180 80.95 22.46 -61.72
N VAL A 181 80.21 22.31 -62.82
CA VAL A 181 80.72 22.50 -64.19
C VAL A 181 81.06 23.97 -64.45
N THR A 182 80.21 24.91 -64.03
CA THR A 182 80.45 26.35 -64.20
C THR A 182 81.69 26.86 -63.46
N LYS A 183 82.03 26.31 -62.28
CA LYS A 183 83.29 26.63 -61.58
C LYS A 183 84.54 26.08 -62.27
N LYS A 184 84.44 24.99 -63.04
CA LYS A 184 85.57 24.44 -63.80
C LYS A 184 85.91 25.29 -65.03
N GLU A 185 84.94 26.03 -65.59
CA GLU A 185 85.16 26.90 -66.76
C GLU A 185 85.65 28.31 -66.41
N VAL A 186 85.41 28.81 -65.19
CA VAL A 186 85.86 30.16 -64.77
C VAL A 186 87.31 30.16 -64.21
N GLY A 187 87.93 28.99 -64.03
CA GLY A 187 89.28 28.86 -63.47
C GLY A 187 90.47 29.06 -64.42
N VAL A 188 90.26 29.30 -65.71
CA VAL A 188 91.35 29.55 -66.67
C VAL A 188 90.92 30.64 -67.64
N SER A 189 91.32 31.89 -67.35
CA SER A 189 91.68 32.96 -68.31
C SER A 189 91.86 34.28 -67.54
N LEU A 190 93.05 34.47 -66.95
CA LEU A 190 93.50 35.79 -66.51
C LEU A 190 94.37 36.39 -67.64
N PRO A 191 94.11 37.61 -68.14
CA PRO A 191 94.86 38.15 -69.26
C PRO A 191 96.18 38.78 -68.77
N LEU A 192 97.27 38.46 -69.47
CA LEU A 192 98.50 39.26 -69.42
C LEU A 192 98.55 40.08 -70.72
N ALA A 193 98.53 41.40 -70.53
CA ALA A 193 99.01 42.42 -71.45
C ALA A 193 100.10 43.22 -70.70
N PRO A 194 100.96 44.02 -71.35
CA PRO A 194 101.13 44.22 -72.80
C PRO A 194 102.36 43.51 -73.39
#